data_AF-A0A7L4TT81-F1
#
_entry.id   AF-A0A7L4TT81-F1
#
_cell.length_a   1.000
_cell.length_b   1.000
_cell.length_c   1.000
_cell.angle_alpha   90.00
_cell.angle_beta   90.00
_cell.angle_gamma   90.00
#
_symmetry.space_group_name_H-M   'P 1'
#
loop_
_entity.id
_entity.type
_entity.pdbx_description
1 polymer ?
#
loop_
_entity_poly.entity_id
_entity_poly.type
_entity_poly.pdbx_seq_one_letter_code
_entity_poly.pdbx_strand_id
1 'polypeptide(L)'
;EIGGSQALHSHYDQLYNQNKGEFPYILEGDSKYMVFTTNEMTGWKVAGTMFEEEVDQAALPIFLTTIAVIALSILIGAVTVYFIIRSIVQPIRKLTDTAEIVSEGDLTQEINVQSKDEIGQLGTAFNNMQTSVKELIHEVDSRTDLVAASAEQLT
;
A
#
# COMPACT_ATOMS: atom_id res chain seq x y z
N GLU A 1 -24.46 -49.09 -22.45
CA GLU A 1 -23.36 -48.63 -23.32
C GLU A 1 -23.04 -47.20 -22.97
N ILE A 2 -21.81 -47.01 -22.51
CA ILE A 2 -21.41 -46.01 -21.53
C ILE A 2 -20.75 -44.85 -22.27
N GLY A 3 -21.16 -43.61 -22.01
CA GLY A 3 -20.71 -42.39 -22.71
C GLY A 3 -19.19 -42.20 -22.80
N GLY A 4 -18.41 -42.91 -21.98
CA GLY A 4 -16.95 -42.93 -22.07
C GLY A 4 -16.38 -43.44 -23.41
N SER A 5 -17.10 -44.30 -24.14
CA SER A 5 -16.60 -44.84 -25.42
C SER A 5 -16.64 -43.81 -26.59
N GLN A 6 -17.60 -42.88 -26.57
CA GLN A 6 -17.72 -41.84 -27.60
C GLN A 6 -16.74 -40.68 -27.39
N ALA A 7 -16.45 -40.30 -26.14
CA ALA A 7 -15.49 -39.22 -25.84
C ALA A 7 -14.03 -39.65 -26.07
N LEU A 8 -13.71 -40.93 -25.84
CA LEU A 8 -12.42 -41.50 -26.21
C LEU A 8 -12.23 -41.52 -27.73
N HIS A 9 -13.32 -41.73 -28.51
CA HIS A 9 -13.27 -41.83 -29.98
C HIS A 9 -12.59 -40.64 -30.67
N SER A 10 -12.81 -39.41 -30.19
CA SER A 10 -12.21 -38.20 -30.78
C SER A 10 -10.73 -37.98 -30.43
N HIS A 11 -10.21 -38.67 -29.41
CA HIS A 11 -8.85 -38.48 -28.89
C HIS A 11 -7.96 -39.74 -28.99
N TYR A 12 -8.44 -40.83 -29.60
CA TYR A 12 -7.62 -42.05 -29.83
C TYR A 12 -6.35 -41.78 -30.63
N ASP A 13 -6.41 -40.91 -31.65
CA ASP A 13 -5.25 -40.59 -32.48
C ASP A 13 -4.14 -39.94 -31.65
N GLN A 14 -4.48 -39.15 -30.63
CA GLN A 14 -3.50 -38.53 -29.74
C GLN A 14 -2.87 -39.57 -28.81
N LEU A 15 -3.68 -40.51 -28.29
CA LEU A 15 -3.22 -41.61 -27.45
C LEU A 15 -2.21 -42.51 -28.18
N TYR A 16 -2.40 -42.79 -29.48
CA TYR A 16 -1.51 -43.68 -30.23
C TYR A 16 -0.30 -42.96 -30.86
N ASN A 17 -0.48 -41.74 -31.34
CA ASN A 17 0.57 -41.03 -32.08
C ASN A 17 1.51 -40.20 -31.20
N GLN A 18 1.13 -39.90 -29.96
CA GLN A 18 1.98 -39.15 -29.03
C GLN A 18 2.47 -40.04 -27.89
N ASN A 19 3.70 -39.79 -27.42
CA ASN A 19 4.25 -40.52 -26.27
C ASN A 19 3.77 -39.96 -24.93
N LYS A 20 3.29 -38.72 -24.90
CA LYS A 20 2.70 -38.05 -23.75
C LYS A 20 1.62 -37.08 -24.23
N GLY A 21 0.62 -36.81 -23.40
CA GLY A 21 -0.42 -35.85 -23.73
C GLY A 21 -1.47 -35.73 -22.63
N GLU A 22 -2.28 -34.68 -22.75
CA GLU A 22 -3.42 -34.43 -21.87
C GLU A 22 -4.63 -34.00 -22.70
N PHE A 23 -5.82 -34.47 -22.33
CA PHE A 23 -7.07 -34.02 -22.96
C PHE A 23 -8.26 -34.17 -22.00
N PRO A 24 -9.27 -33.28 -22.11
CA PRO A 24 -10.52 -33.42 -21.38
C PRO A 24 -11.40 -34.50 -22.01
N TYR A 25 -12.13 -35.23 -21.18
CA TYR A 25 -13.13 -36.21 -21.60
C TYR A 25 -14.26 -36.30 -20.56
N ILE A 26 -15.43 -36.74 -21.00
CA ILE A 26 -16.59 -36.91 -20.12
C ILE A 26 -16.76 -38.40 -19.81
N LEU A 27 -16.84 -38.76 -18.53
CA LEU A 27 -17.12 -40.12 -18.08
C LEU A 27 -18.26 -40.11 -17.08
N GLU A 28 -19.33 -40.85 -17.38
CA GLU A 28 -20.53 -40.96 -16.54
C GLU A 28 -21.24 -39.62 -16.22
N GLY A 29 -20.98 -38.58 -17.04
CA GLY A 29 -21.54 -37.24 -16.87
C GLY A 29 -20.55 -36.23 -16.28
N ASP A 30 -19.45 -36.71 -15.71
CA ASP A 30 -18.44 -35.85 -15.06
C ASP A 30 -17.30 -35.50 -16.03
N SER A 31 -16.89 -34.22 -16.02
CA SER A 31 -15.73 -33.74 -16.77
C SER A 31 -14.43 -34.16 -16.07
N LYS A 32 -13.57 -34.86 -16.81
CA LYS A 32 -12.28 -35.37 -16.33
C LYS A 32 -11.16 -35.01 -17.30
N TYR A 33 -9.97 -34.79 -16.78
CA TYR A 33 -8.75 -34.72 -17.59
C TYR A 33 -8.05 -36.06 -17.56
N MET A 34 -7.68 -36.57 -18.74
CA MET A 34 -6.80 -37.72 -18.87
C MET A 34 -5.40 -37.23 -19.22
N VAL A 35 -4.40 -37.71 -18.47
CA VAL A 35 -2.99 -37.50 -18.78
C VAL A 35 -2.36 -38.85 -19.02
N PHE A 36 -1.63 -39.02 -20.12
CA PHE A 36 -0.95 -40.27 -20.42
C PHE A 36 0.52 -40.06 -20.72
N THR A 37 1.32 -41.07 -20.40
CA THR A 37 2.73 -41.14 -20.73
C THR A 37 3.10 -42.56 -21.15
N THR A 38 4.06 -42.69 -22.05
CA THR A 38 4.53 -43.97 -22.58
C THR A 38 5.89 -44.27 -21.98
N ASN A 39 6.04 -45.43 -21.35
CA ASN A 39 7.32 -45.89 -20.85
C ASN A 39 8.21 -46.30 -22.04
N GLU A 40 9.36 -45.65 -22.21
CA GLU A 40 10.26 -45.88 -23.36
C GLU A 40 10.93 -47.27 -23.33
N MET A 41 11.05 -47.91 -22.16
CA MET A 41 11.69 -49.23 -22.02
C MET A 41 10.72 -50.38 -22.31
N THR A 42 9.44 -50.25 -21.94
CA THR A 42 8.44 -51.33 -22.04
C THR A 42 7.39 -51.09 -23.12
N GLY A 43 7.28 -49.87 -23.65
CA GLY A 43 6.25 -49.47 -24.59
C GLY A 43 4.85 -49.34 -23.98
N TRP A 44 4.69 -49.52 -22.67
CA TRP A 44 3.40 -49.43 -22.01
C TRP A 44 2.96 -47.97 -21.84
N LYS A 45 1.70 -47.67 -22.19
CA LYS A 45 1.06 -46.39 -21.91
C LYS A 45 0.40 -46.43 -20.54
N VAL A 46 0.82 -45.53 -19.66
CA VAL A 46 0.21 -45.31 -18.35
C VAL A 46 -0.63 -44.05 -18.46
N ALA A 47 -1.94 -44.17 -18.20
CA ALA A 47 -2.86 -43.05 -18.18
C ALA A 47 -3.41 -42.86 -16.76
N GLY A 48 -3.42 -41.62 -16.29
CA GLY A 48 -4.10 -41.18 -15.08
C GLY A 48 -5.27 -40.28 -15.43
N THR A 49 -6.26 -40.21 -14.56
CA THR A 49 -7.45 -39.37 -14.75
C THR A 49 -7.76 -38.59 -13.49
N MET A 50 -8.11 -37.31 -13.63
CA MET A 50 -8.46 -36.41 -12.53
C MET A 50 -9.79 -35.72 -12.84
N PHE A 51 -10.65 -35.54 -11.84
CA PHE A 51 -11.88 -34.78 -12.01
C PHE A 51 -11.56 -33.29 -12.08
N GLU A 52 -12.14 -32.57 -13.03
CA GLU A 52 -12.00 -31.11 -13.13
C GLU A 52 -12.56 -30.42 -11.88
N GLU A 53 -13.66 -30.94 -11.36
CA GLU A 53 -14.32 -30.44 -10.16
C GLU A 53 -13.45 -30.58 -8.89
N GLU A 54 -12.62 -31.62 -8.77
CA GLU A 54 -11.69 -31.78 -7.64
C GLU A 54 -10.60 -30.69 -7.64
N VAL A 55 -10.19 -30.22 -8.83
CA VAL A 55 -9.21 -29.14 -8.97
C VAL A 55 -9.85 -27.80 -8.62
N ASP A 56 -11.05 -27.53 -9.14
CA ASP A 56 -11.73 -26.25 -8.93
C ASP A 56 -12.23 -26.08 -7.49
N GLN A 57 -12.81 -27.12 -6.88
CA GLN A 57 -13.25 -27.07 -5.49
C GLN A 57 -12.08 -26.82 -4.53
N ALA A 58 -10.89 -27.31 -4.85
CA ALA A 58 -9.68 -27.05 -4.09
C ALA A 58 -9.06 -25.67 -4.39
N ALA A 59 -9.13 -25.20 -5.64
CA ALA A 59 -8.48 -23.97 -6.08
C ALA A 59 -9.29 -22.69 -5.77
N LEU A 60 -10.62 -22.73 -5.88
CA LEU A 60 -11.49 -21.57 -5.62
C LEU A 60 -11.33 -20.95 -4.21
N PRO A 61 -11.31 -21.72 -3.11
CA PRO A 61 -11.11 -21.13 -1.78
C PRO A 61 -9.70 -20.53 -1.63
N ILE A 62 -8.67 -21.15 -2.23
CA ILE A 62 -7.30 -20.62 -2.24
C ILE A 62 -7.26 -19.27 -2.99
N PHE A 63 -7.93 -19.19 -4.13
CA PHE A 63 -7.98 -17.96 -4.91
C PHE A 63 -8.71 -16.83 -4.18
N LEU A 64 -9.89 -17.11 -3.62
CA LEU A 64 -10.67 -16.11 -2.85
C LEU A 64 -9.94 -15.64 -1.59
N THR A 65 -9.32 -16.57 -0.85
CA THR A 65 -8.51 -16.20 0.33
C THR A 65 -7.29 -15.36 -0.07
N THR A 66 -6.63 -15.68 -1.18
CA THR A 66 -5.51 -14.89 -1.71
C THR A 66 -5.94 -13.47 -2.05
N ILE A 67 -7.06 -13.31 -2.77
CA ILE A 67 -7.62 -11.98 -3.08
C ILE A 67 -7.99 -11.23 -1.80
N ALA A 68 -8.64 -11.90 -0.85
CA ALA A 68 -9.02 -11.28 0.42
C ALA A 68 -7.80 -10.79 1.21
N VAL A 69 -6.72 -11.58 1.24
CA VAL A 69 -5.45 -11.20 1.87
C VAL A 69 -4.83 -9.99 1.17
N ILE A 70 -4.77 -9.99 -0.16
CA ILE A 70 -4.23 -8.86 -0.93
C ILE A 70 -5.04 -7.59 -0.66
N ALA A 71 -6.38 -7.68 -0.70
CA ALA A 71 -7.26 -6.55 -0.43
C ALA A 71 -7.06 -6.02 0.99
N LEU A 72 -6.94 -6.91 1.98
CA LEU A 72 -6.66 -6.54 3.36
C LEU A 72 -5.29 -5.87 3.53
N SER A 73 -4.25 -6.40 2.88
CA SER A 73 -2.91 -5.80 2.89
C SER A 73 -2.90 -4.38 2.30
N ILE A 74 -3.59 -4.17 1.18
CA ILE A 74 -3.74 -2.84 0.57
C ILE A 74 -4.47 -1.90 1.51
N LEU A 75 -5.56 -2.36 2.14
CA LEU A 75 -6.34 -1.55 3.08
C LEU A 75 -5.49 -1.14 4.28
N ILE A 76 -4.75 -2.07 4.89
CA ILE A 76 -3.84 -1.77 6.01
C ILE A 76 -2.75 -0.78 5.57
N GLY A 77 -2.17 -0.96 4.39
CA GLY A 77 -1.20 -0.04 3.82
C GLY A 77 -1.75 1.37 3.66
N ALA A 78 -2.95 1.51 3.06
CA ALA A 78 -3.61 2.79 2.87
C ALA A 78 -3.91 3.49 4.20
N VAL A 79 -4.42 2.75 5.20
CA VAL A 79 -4.67 3.27 6.54
C VAL A 79 -3.37 3.76 7.19
N THR A 80 -2.29 2.99 7.09
CA THR A 80 -0.98 3.35 7.64
C THR A 80 -0.43 4.63 7.01
N VAL A 81 -0.48 4.72 5.68
CA VAL A 81 -0.04 5.91 4.94
C VAL A 81 -0.87 7.14 5.32
N TYR A 82 -2.18 6.99 5.43
CA TYR A 82 -3.06 8.06 5.89
C TYR A 82 -2.67 8.59 7.27
N PHE A 83 -2.36 7.69 8.22
CA PHE A 83 -1.88 8.09 9.54
C PHE A 83 -0.54 8.82 9.48
N ILE A 84 0.44 8.33 8.71
CA ILE A 84 1.74 8.99 8.54
C ILE A 84 1.58 10.41 7.97
N ILE A 85 0.73 10.57 6.96
CA ILE A 85 0.48 11.89 6.36
C ILE A 85 -0.09 12.85 7.41
N ARG A 86 -1.04 12.39 8.20
CA ARG A 86 -1.73 13.21 9.20
C ARG A 86 -0.87 13.52 10.43
N SER A 87 -0.07 12.56 10.90
CA SER A 87 0.70 12.72 12.15
C SER A 87 2.10 13.29 11.92
N ILE A 88 2.68 13.14 10.73
CA ILE A 88 4.07 13.56 10.46
C ILE A 88 4.11 14.61 9.34
N VAL A 89 3.62 14.25 8.15
CA VAL A 89 3.84 15.08 6.95
C VAL A 89 3.11 16.43 7.05
N GLN A 90 1.86 16.44 7.49
CA GLN A 90 1.05 17.65 7.64
C GLN A 90 1.63 18.63 8.69
N PRO A 91 1.96 18.19 9.93
CA PRO A 91 2.61 19.06 10.91
C PRO A 91 3.95 19.63 10.45
N ILE A 92 4.79 18.81 9.79
CA ILE A 92 6.09 19.26 9.27
C ILE A 92 5.91 20.32 8.19
N ARG A 93 4.99 20.11 7.23
CA ARG A 93 4.69 21.12 6.21
C ARG A 93 4.21 22.42 6.83
N LYS A 94 3.28 22.35 7.78
CA LYS A 94 2.80 23.53 8.50
C LYS A 94 3.94 24.28 9.20
N LEU A 95 4.87 23.55 9.82
CA LEU A 95 6.08 24.12 10.42
C LEU A 95 6.94 24.87 9.41
N THR A 96 7.19 24.25 8.25
CA THR A 96 7.97 24.87 7.17
C THR A 96 7.28 26.10 6.60
N ASP A 97 6.00 26.01 6.30
CA ASP A 97 5.22 27.11 5.70
C ASP A 97 5.17 28.33 6.65
N THR A 98 4.95 28.10 7.96
CA THR A 98 4.97 29.19 8.93
C THR A 98 6.37 29.76 9.14
N ALA A 99 7.41 28.94 9.08
CA ALA A 99 8.79 29.42 9.16
C ALA A 99 9.16 30.35 8.00
N GLU A 100 8.66 30.07 6.79
CA GLU A 100 8.83 30.95 5.62
C GLU A 100 8.15 32.30 5.85
N ILE A 101 6.90 32.31 6.31
CA ILE A 101 6.17 33.55 6.63
C ILE A 101 6.88 34.37 7.73
N VAL A 102 7.35 33.70 8.78
CA VAL A 102 8.13 34.34 9.85
C VAL A 102 9.43 34.95 9.33
N SER A 103 10.08 34.30 8.35
CA SER A 103 11.30 34.83 7.73
C SER A 103 11.07 36.09 6.89
N GLU A 104 9.84 36.30 6.42
CA GLU A 104 9.40 37.52 5.74
C GLU A 104 9.05 38.66 6.71
N GLY A 105 9.09 38.40 8.03
CA GLY A 105 8.86 39.39 9.09
C GLY A 105 7.45 39.37 9.68
N ASP A 106 6.55 38.49 9.21
CA ASP A 106 5.23 38.31 9.82
C ASP A 106 5.31 37.35 11.01
N LEU A 107 5.41 37.92 12.21
CA LEU A 107 5.43 37.19 13.48
C LEU A 107 4.03 36.99 14.08
N THR A 108 2.95 37.13 13.31
CA THR A 108 1.58 36.97 13.83
C THR A 108 1.03 35.55 13.71
N GLN A 109 1.66 34.69 12.91
CA GLN A 109 1.21 33.32 12.67
C GLN A 109 1.65 32.36 13.77
N GLU A 110 0.72 31.66 14.41
CA GLU A 110 1.04 30.64 15.42
C GLU A 110 1.01 29.21 14.87
N ILE A 111 1.99 28.40 15.28
CA ILE A 111 2.05 26.99 14.91
C ILE A 111 1.29 26.17 15.94
N ASN A 112 0.03 25.87 15.63
CA ASN A 112 -0.75 24.89 16.39
C ASN A 112 -0.50 23.48 15.83
N VAL A 113 0.43 22.74 16.46
CA VAL A 113 0.71 21.32 16.21
C VAL A 113 0.18 20.51 17.39
N GLN A 114 -0.90 19.77 17.15
CA GLN A 114 -1.48 18.86 18.14
C GLN A 114 -0.77 17.50 18.07
N SER A 115 0.48 17.45 18.54
CA SER A 115 1.21 16.21 18.69
C SER A 115 1.85 16.11 20.07
N LYS A 116 2.00 14.88 20.59
CA LYS A 116 2.60 14.61 21.90
C LYS A 116 4.04 14.07 21.79
N ASP A 117 4.57 14.05 20.57
CA ASP A 117 5.90 13.55 20.24
C ASP A 117 6.90 14.71 20.04
N GLU A 118 8.05 14.41 19.45
CA GLU A 118 9.11 15.37 19.14
C GLU A 118 8.64 16.48 18.19
N ILE A 119 7.64 16.22 17.34
CA ILE A 119 7.08 17.22 16.42
C ILE A 119 6.24 18.26 17.17
N GLY A 120 5.50 17.83 18.19
CA GLY A 120 4.80 18.74 19.09
C GLY A 120 5.74 19.61 19.92
N GLN A 121 6.81 19.01 20.44
CA GLN A 121 7.87 19.73 21.16
C GLN A 121 8.55 20.76 20.25
N LEU A 122 8.85 20.39 19.01
CA LEU A 122 9.42 21.30 18.01
C LEU A 122 8.49 22.48 17.71
N GLY A 123 7.19 22.24 17.54
CA GLY A 123 6.22 23.32 17.34
C GLY A 123 6.14 24.29 18.52
N THR A 124 6.19 23.77 19.74
CA THR A 124 6.23 24.60 20.95
C THR A 124 7.51 25.43 21.02
N ALA A 125 8.67 24.81 20.77
CA ALA A 125 9.95 25.50 20.75
C ALA A 125 10.00 26.61 19.68
N PHE A 126 9.41 26.37 18.51
CA PHE A 126 9.29 27.37 17.45
C PHE A 126 8.45 28.57 17.88
N ASN A 127 7.26 28.34 18.47
CA ASN A 127 6.40 29.43 18.96
C ASN A 127 7.09 30.28 20.04
N ASN A 128 7.87 29.64 20.92
CA ASN A 128 8.66 30.34 21.93
C ASN A 128 9.74 31.23 21.28
N MET A 129 10.46 30.72 20.28
CA MET A 129 11.44 31.49 19.51
C MET A 129 10.78 32.72 18.85
N GLN A 130 9.63 32.53 18.20
CA GLN A 130 8.88 33.62 17.58
C GLN A 130 8.47 34.70 18.59
N THR A 131 7.97 34.28 19.76
CA THR A 131 7.64 35.19 20.86
C THR A 131 8.85 36.00 21.30
N SER A 132 10.00 35.35 21.52
CA SER A 132 11.24 36.04 21.90
C SER A 132 11.71 37.03 20.83
N VAL A 133 11.60 36.69 19.54
CA VAL A 133 11.93 37.63 18.45
C VAL A 133 10.99 38.86 18.50
N LYS A 134 9.70 38.66 18.73
CA LYS A 134 8.72 39.76 18.84
C LYS A 134 9.02 40.67 20.03
N GLU A 135 9.36 40.10 21.18
CA GLU A 135 9.75 40.85 22.39
C GLU A 135 11.01 41.68 22.15
N LEU A 136 12.02 41.12 21.47
CA LEU A 136 13.25 41.85 21.12
C LEU A 136 12.96 43.06 20.23
N ILE A 137 12.04 42.93 19.26
CA ILE A 137 11.63 44.04 18.40
C ILE A 137 10.95 45.15 19.21
N HIS A 138 10.01 44.79 20.10
CA HIS A 138 9.32 45.75 20.97
C HIS A 138 10.28 46.48 21.92
N GLU A 139 11.31 45.80 22.42
CA GLU A 139 12.32 46.43 23.27
C GLU A 139 13.20 47.41 22.50
N VAL A 140 13.59 47.09 21.26
CA VAL A 140 14.34 48.01 20.39
C VAL A 140 13.52 49.25 20.05
N ASP A 141 12.23 49.09 19.76
CA ASP A 141 11.30 50.19 19.49
C ASP A 141 11.18 51.15 20.69
N SER A 142 10.93 50.57 21.88
CA SER A 142 10.84 51.33 23.14
C SER A 142 12.12 52.10 23.49
N ARG A 143 13.29 51.51 23.20
CA ARG A 143 14.59 52.18 23.41
C ARG A 143 14.81 53.31 22.40
N THR A 144 14.32 53.16 21.17
CA THR A 144 14.40 54.20 20.14
C THR A 144 13.58 55.43 20.52
N ASP A 145 12.36 55.22 21.04
CA ASP A 145 11.50 56.29 21.56
C ASP A 145 12.16 57.04 22.72
N LEU A 146 12.78 56.31 23.66
CA LEU A 146 13.49 56.92 24.78
C LEU A 146 14.66 57.80 24.33
N VAL A 147 15.43 57.34 23.34
CA VAL A 147 16.56 58.10 22.78
C VAL A 147 16.05 59.35 22.06
N ALA A 148 14.96 59.25 21.29
CA ALA A 148 14.35 60.40 20.61
C ALA A 148 13.85 61.46 21.60
N ALA A 149 13.12 61.06 22.64
CA ALA A 149 12.64 61.96 23.69
C ALA A 149 13.79 62.64 24.45
N SER A 150 14.89 61.90 24.70
CA SER A 150 16.07 62.45 25.39
C SER A 150 16.81 63.48 24.52
N ALA A 151 16.83 63.30 23.20
CA ALA A 151 17.43 64.26 22.28
C ALA A 151 16.63 65.57 22.19
N GLU A 152 15.30 65.51 22.26
CA GLU A 152 14.41 66.68 22.22
C GLU A 152 14.52 67.53 23.50
N GLN A 153 14.83 66.93 24.65
CA GLN A 153 15.08 67.67 25.90
C GLN A 153 16.42 68.43 25.92
N LEU A 154 17.35 68.11 25.00
CA LEU A 154 18.69 68.71 24.93
C LEU A 154 18.77 69.91 23.95
N THR A 155 17.71 70.17 23.19
CA THR A 155 17.57 71.33 22.29
C THR A 155 16.68 72.40 22.89
#